data_AF-A0A849FND1-F1
#
_entry.id   AF-A0A849FND1-F1
#
_cell.length_a   1.000
_cell.length_b   1.000
_cell.length_c   1.000
_cell.angle_alpha   90.00
_cell.angle_beta   90.00
_cell.angle_gamma   90.00
#
_symmetry.space_group_name_H-M   'P 1'
#
loop_
_entity.id
_entity.type
_entity.pdbx_description
1 polymer ?
#
loop_
_entity_poly.entity_id
_entity_poly.type
_entity_poly.pdbx_seq_one_letter_code
_entity_poly.pdbx_strand_id
1 'polypeptide(L)'
;NLTQLTQVALKYLLLQDKPFVLLVECEEMDAASHENDSNRVVQGLKSIQETLSLVLDFSRKQGETLVVFTADHETGGLAVVADFDNYPKTQIKWATKDHTAAVVPLFADGPGAEYFANIHRNWEIGERLKKMVHLDTSQGKDDSKIKLGQELTNPEN
;
A
#
# COMPACT_ATOMS: atom_id res chain seq x y z
N ASN A 1 2.22 19.29 -0.66
CA ASN A 1 2.85 17.95 -0.59
C ASN A 1 1.74 16.88 -0.57
N LEU A 2 2.08 15.59 -0.69
CA LEU A 2 1.10 14.48 -0.76
C LEU A 2 0.11 14.48 0.42
N THR A 3 0.62 14.74 1.63
CA THR A 3 -0.18 14.81 2.86
C THR A 3 -1.28 15.88 2.76
N GLN A 4 -0.96 17.07 2.26
CA GLN A 4 -1.94 18.16 2.08
C GLN A 4 -3.01 17.80 1.05
N LEU A 5 -2.64 17.20 -0.08
CA LEU A 5 -3.60 16.76 -1.11
C LEU A 5 -4.54 15.70 -0.55
N THR A 6 -4.01 14.73 0.16
CA THR A 6 -4.78 13.68 0.85
C THR A 6 -5.73 14.29 1.87
N GLN A 7 -5.27 15.26 2.67
CA GLN A 7 -6.11 15.94 3.64
C GLN A 7 -7.28 16.70 2.99
N VAL A 8 -7.03 17.38 1.86
CA VAL A 8 -8.09 18.08 1.11
C VAL A 8 -9.07 17.09 0.50
N ALA A 9 -8.59 15.99 -0.08
CA ALA A 9 -9.44 14.93 -0.62
C ALA A 9 -10.35 14.33 0.45
N LEU A 10 -9.80 13.95 1.61
CA LEU A 10 -10.58 13.44 2.73
C LEU A 10 -11.63 14.44 3.20
N LYS A 11 -11.27 15.72 3.37
CA LYS A 11 -12.24 16.77 3.74
C LYS A 11 -13.38 16.88 2.73
N TYR A 12 -13.07 16.86 1.43
CA TYR A 12 -14.08 16.95 0.38
C TYR A 12 -15.01 15.73 0.34
N LEU A 13 -14.45 14.53 0.48
CA LEU A 13 -15.20 13.27 0.45
C LEU A 13 -16.13 13.15 1.66
N LEU A 14 -15.68 13.57 2.84
CA LEU A 14 -16.53 13.61 4.05
C LEU A 14 -17.73 14.55 3.91
N LEU A 15 -17.61 15.64 3.16
CA LEU A 15 -18.73 16.55 2.90
C LEU A 15 -19.81 15.94 1.99
N GLN A 16 -19.50 14.85 1.28
CA GLN A 16 -20.48 14.21 0.39
C GLN A 16 -21.46 13.31 1.13
N ASP A 17 -21.19 12.98 2.41
CA ASP A 17 -21.99 12.08 3.24
C ASP A 17 -22.30 10.74 2.55
N LYS A 18 -21.28 10.17 1.88
CA LYS A 18 -21.34 8.92 1.13
C LYS A 18 -20.08 8.09 1.33
N PRO A 19 -20.16 6.74 1.28
CA PRO A 19 -18.99 5.88 1.21
C PRO A 19 -18.12 6.25 0.00
N PHE A 20 -16.80 6.11 0.16
CA PHE A 20 -15.84 6.45 -0.89
C PHE A 20 -14.68 5.46 -0.94
N VAL A 21 -14.03 5.44 -2.10
CA VAL A 21 -12.71 4.84 -2.29
C VAL A 21 -11.75 5.98 -2.58
N LEU A 22 -10.62 6.02 -1.87
CA LEU A 22 -9.55 6.98 -2.09
C LEU A 22 -8.25 6.22 -2.37
N LEU A 23 -7.67 6.45 -3.55
CA LEU A 23 -6.32 6.00 -3.89
C LEU A 23 -5.35 7.16 -3.67
N VAL A 24 -4.27 6.90 -2.96
CA VAL A 24 -3.21 7.87 -2.68
C VAL A 24 -1.89 7.26 -3.12
N GLU A 25 -1.20 7.93 -4.04
CA GLU A 25 0.02 7.44 -4.69
C GLU A 25 1.18 8.40 -4.46
N CYS A 26 2.39 7.85 -4.32
CA CYS A 26 3.61 8.62 -4.22
C CYS A 26 4.63 8.20 -5.30
N GLU A 27 4.40 8.68 -6.52
CA GLU A 27 5.23 8.41 -7.71
C GLU A 27 6.71 8.79 -7.55
N GLU A 28 7.00 9.77 -6.68
CA GLU A 28 8.37 10.26 -6.46
C GLU A 28 9.33 9.15 -6.01
N MET A 29 8.83 8.07 -5.36
CA MET A 29 9.65 6.92 -4.96
C MET A 29 10.24 6.20 -6.16
N ASP A 30 9.42 5.98 -7.18
CA ASP A 30 9.81 5.25 -8.37
C ASP A 30 10.77 6.08 -9.23
N ALA A 31 10.38 7.33 -9.51
CA ALA A 31 11.21 8.27 -10.26
C ALA A 31 12.60 8.49 -9.62
N ALA A 32 12.65 8.67 -8.29
CA ALA A 32 13.91 8.81 -7.57
C ALA A 32 14.77 7.53 -7.65
N SER A 33 14.14 6.37 -7.60
CA SER A 33 14.82 5.07 -7.65
C SER A 33 15.34 4.75 -9.05
N HIS A 34 14.62 5.10 -10.12
CA HIS A 34 15.14 5.03 -11.50
C HIS A 34 16.40 5.89 -11.70
N GLU A 35 16.52 6.99 -10.97
CA GLU A 35 17.70 7.86 -11.00
C GLU A 35 18.81 7.41 -10.04
N ASN A 36 18.54 6.43 -9.16
CA ASN A 36 19.38 6.06 -8.02
C ASN A 36 19.67 7.24 -7.07
N ASP A 37 18.73 8.19 -6.96
CA ASP A 37 18.85 9.36 -6.09
C ASP A 37 18.34 9.04 -4.68
N SER A 38 19.27 8.67 -3.82
CA SER A 38 18.97 8.33 -2.42
C SER A 38 18.38 9.49 -1.62
N ASN A 39 18.71 10.75 -1.93
CA ASN A 39 18.18 11.89 -1.20
C ASN A 39 16.70 12.09 -1.53
N ARG A 40 16.33 11.96 -2.80
CA ARG A 40 14.93 12.01 -3.25
C ARG A 40 14.12 10.84 -2.70
N VAL A 41 14.68 9.63 -2.66
CA VAL A 41 14.03 8.48 -1.98
C VAL A 41 13.74 8.77 -0.50
N VAL A 42 14.71 9.31 0.24
CA VAL A 42 14.49 9.67 1.65
C VAL A 42 13.39 10.73 1.81
N GLN A 43 13.32 11.71 0.91
CA GLN A 43 12.25 12.72 0.93
C GLN A 43 10.88 12.11 0.62
N GLY A 44 10.81 11.21 -0.36
CA GLY A 44 9.60 10.48 -0.68
C GLY A 44 9.12 9.60 0.48
N LEU A 45 10.02 8.84 1.12
CA LEU A 45 9.70 8.02 2.29
C LEU A 45 9.13 8.87 3.43
N LYS A 46 9.67 10.06 3.66
CA LYS A 46 9.13 11.01 4.63
C LYS A 46 7.71 11.47 4.25
N SER A 47 7.48 11.78 2.97
CA SER A 47 6.14 12.16 2.47
C SER A 47 5.12 11.02 2.62
N ILE A 48 5.51 9.77 2.33
CA ILE A 48 4.69 8.58 2.58
C ILE A 48 4.38 8.44 4.07
N GLN A 49 5.40 8.54 4.94
CA GLN A 49 5.22 8.39 6.39
C GLN A 49 4.22 9.43 6.94
N GLU A 50 4.38 10.70 6.59
CA GLU A 50 3.47 11.77 7.00
C GLU A 50 2.03 11.52 6.51
N THR A 51 1.89 11.06 5.25
CA THR A 51 0.58 10.78 4.65
C THR A 51 -0.08 9.55 5.29
N LEU A 52 0.67 8.48 5.52
CA LEU A 52 0.17 7.26 6.15
C LEU A 52 -0.25 7.52 7.60
N SER A 53 0.52 8.32 8.34
CA SER A 53 0.12 8.75 9.69
C SER A 53 -1.22 9.50 9.68
N LEU A 54 -1.41 10.45 8.75
CA LEU A 54 -2.69 11.15 8.59
C LEU A 54 -3.85 10.19 8.28
N VAL A 55 -3.66 9.26 7.34
CA VAL A 55 -4.70 8.30 6.91
C VAL A 55 -5.06 7.31 8.02
N LEU A 56 -4.07 6.80 8.75
CA LEU A 56 -4.31 5.90 9.89
C LEU A 56 -5.00 6.63 11.05
N ASP A 57 -4.65 7.88 11.33
CA ASP A 57 -5.35 8.71 12.32
C ASP A 57 -6.80 8.98 11.91
N PHE A 58 -7.04 9.25 10.62
CA PHE A 58 -8.37 9.38 10.07
C PHE A 58 -9.17 8.08 10.22
N SER A 59 -8.61 6.95 9.80
CA SER A 59 -9.26 5.64 9.87
C SER A 59 -9.68 5.28 11.30
N ARG A 60 -8.76 5.41 12.27
CA ARG A 60 -9.05 5.16 13.69
C ARG A 60 -10.16 6.03 14.26
N LYS A 61 -10.26 7.29 13.83
CA LYS A 61 -11.31 8.22 14.30
C LYS A 61 -12.67 7.92 13.66
N GLN A 62 -12.68 7.48 12.41
CA GLN A 62 -13.92 7.16 11.70
C GLN A 62 -14.46 5.77 12.09
N GLY A 63 -13.58 4.80 12.35
CA GLY A 63 -13.93 3.45 12.80
C GLY A 63 -14.39 2.48 11.70
N GLU A 64 -14.80 2.99 10.53
CA GLU A 64 -15.37 2.20 9.42
C GLU A 64 -14.49 2.20 8.15
N THR A 65 -13.25 2.66 8.26
CA THR A 65 -12.34 2.79 7.12
C THR A 65 -11.34 1.64 7.07
N LEU A 66 -11.35 0.88 5.98
CA LEU A 66 -10.26 -0.04 5.63
C LEU A 66 -9.12 0.75 4.97
N VAL A 67 -7.91 0.62 5.49
CA VAL A 67 -6.68 1.15 4.90
C VAL A 67 -5.86 -0.02 4.36
N VAL A 68 -5.48 0.03 3.08
CA VAL A 68 -4.53 -0.90 2.46
C VAL A 68 -3.34 -0.10 1.95
N PHE A 69 -2.14 -0.44 2.40
CA PHE A 69 -0.89 0.20 2.02
C PHE A 69 0.04 -0.85 1.39
N THR A 70 0.52 -0.58 0.19
CA THR A 70 1.42 -1.47 -0.56
C THR A 70 2.17 -0.66 -1.62
N ALA A 71 3.02 -1.34 -2.38
CA ALA A 71 3.64 -0.82 -3.59
C ALA A 71 3.18 -1.66 -4.79
N ASP A 72 3.30 -1.11 -5.99
CA ASP A 72 3.09 -1.81 -7.24
C ASP A 72 4.30 -2.68 -7.64
N HIS A 73 5.51 -2.17 -7.41
CA HIS A 73 6.79 -2.89 -7.55
C HIS A 73 7.92 -2.29 -6.71
N GLU A 74 9.07 -2.96 -6.69
CA GLU A 74 10.34 -2.39 -6.21
C GLU A 74 11.12 -1.84 -7.40
N THR A 75 11.89 -0.77 -7.18
CA THR A 75 12.69 -0.12 -8.22
C THR A 75 14.11 0.14 -7.73
N GLY A 76 15.09 -0.20 -8.58
CA GLY A 76 16.50 0.11 -8.35
C GLY A 76 17.29 -0.93 -7.53
N GLY A 77 16.62 -1.83 -6.80
CA GLY A 77 17.29 -2.80 -5.92
C GLY A 77 18.11 -2.11 -4.83
N LEU A 78 17.51 -1.15 -4.13
CA LEU A 78 18.20 -0.37 -3.09
C LEU A 78 18.62 -1.27 -1.93
N ALA A 79 19.88 -1.17 -1.52
CA ALA A 79 20.40 -1.82 -0.33
C ALA A 79 21.23 -0.85 0.53
N VAL A 80 20.98 -0.84 1.84
CA VAL A 80 21.87 -0.22 2.82
C VAL A 80 22.87 -1.28 3.27
N VAL A 81 24.15 -1.07 2.97
CA VAL A 81 25.23 -2.02 3.25
C VAL A 81 26.30 -1.37 4.12
N ALA A 82 27.11 -2.19 4.79
CA ALA A 82 28.28 -1.69 5.50
C ALA A 82 29.28 -1.06 4.52
N ASP A 83 29.91 0.04 4.94
CA ASP A 83 31.09 0.57 4.30
C ASP A 83 32.33 0.03 5.04
N PHE A 84 32.89 -1.07 4.53
CA PHE A 84 34.00 -1.76 5.19
C PHE A 84 35.29 -0.92 5.21
N ASP A 85 35.46 0.01 4.27
CA ASP A 85 36.61 0.92 4.25
C ASP A 85 36.47 2.04 5.31
N ASN A 86 35.24 2.33 5.75
CA ASN A 86 34.94 3.38 6.74
C ASN A 86 34.08 2.88 7.93
N TYR A 87 34.29 1.63 8.37
CA TYR A 87 33.50 1.03 9.45
C TYR A 87 33.53 1.92 10.72
N PRO A 88 32.39 2.15 11.41
CA PRO A 88 31.09 1.49 11.27
C PRO A 88 30.07 2.19 10.35
N LYS A 89 30.52 3.02 9.40
CA LYS A 89 29.59 3.71 8.49
C LYS A 89 28.87 2.74 7.56
N THR A 90 27.71 3.16 7.08
CA THR A 90 26.93 2.48 6.04
C THR A 90 26.91 3.32 4.77
N GLN A 91 26.54 2.67 3.66
CA GLN A 91 26.36 3.30 2.36
C GLN A 91 25.16 2.69 1.64
N ILE A 92 24.58 3.45 0.71
CA ILE A 92 23.52 2.96 -0.17
C ILE A 92 24.15 2.41 -1.45
N LYS A 93 23.69 1.23 -1.87
CA LYS A 93 24.01 0.61 -3.16
C LYS A 93 22.71 0.33 -3.90
N TRP A 94 22.84 0.27 -5.22
CA TRP A 94 21.75 0.04 -6.15
C TRP A 94 22.15 -1.09 -7.07
N ALA A 95 21.24 -2.00 -7.36
CA ALA A 95 21.48 -3.12 -8.26
C ALA A 95 21.19 -2.76 -9.72
N THR A 96 20.21 -1.87 -9.96
CA THR A 96 19.73 -1.49 -11.28
C THR A 96 19.19 -0.05 -11.27
N LYS A 97 18.68 0.41 -12.41
CA LYS A 97 17.86 1.62 -12.57
C LYS A 97 16.47 1.27 -13.11
N ASP A 98 16.07 0.01 -13.04
CA ASP A 98 14.80 -0.51 -13.56
C ASP A 98 14.03 -1.16 -12.41
N HIS A 99 12.80 -1.60 -12.66
CA HIS A 99 12.02 -2.34 -11.70
C HIS A 99 12.70 -3.68 -11.38
N THR A 100 12.50 -4.19 -10.17
CA THR A 100 12.93 -5.54 -9.80
C THR A 100 11.73 -6.42 -9.45
N ALA A 101 11.96 -7.73 -9.45
CA ALA A 101 10.96 -8.72 -9.06
C ALA A 101 10.91 -8.96 -7.53
N ALA A 102 11.49 -8.04 -6.73
CA ALA A 102 11.43 -8.16 -5.28
C ALA A 102 9.97 -8.12 -4.80
N VAL A 103 9.65 -8.95 -3.81
CA VAL A 103 8.32 -8.95 -3.19
C VAL A 103 8.15 -7.64 -2.41
N VAL A 104 7.05 -6.95 -2.67
CA VAL A 104 6.68 -5.73 -1.95
C VAL A 104 5.80 -6.04 -0.75
N PRO A 105 5.92 -5.28 0.36
CA PRO A 105 5.08 -5.50 1.52
C PRO A 105 3.65 -5.03 1.27
N LEU A 106 2.71 -5.67 1.95
CA LEU A 106 1.32 -5.24 2.03
C LEU A 106 0.92 -5.14 3.50
N PHE A 107 0.34 -4.01 3.87
CA PHE A 107 -0.22 -3.76 5.20
C PHE A 107 -1.68 -3.38 5.06
N ALA A 108 -2.52 -3.88 5.97
CA ALA A 108 -3.91 -3.50 6.06
C ALA A 108 -4.31 -3.23 7.51
N ASP A 109 -5.18 -2.24 7.72
CA ASP A 109 -5.70 -1.84 9.03
C ASP A 109 -7.16 -1.40 8.92
N GLY A 110 -7.96 -1.66 9.96
CA GLY A 110 -9.40 -1.40 9.99
C GLY A 110 -10.28 -2.60 9.61
N PRO A 111 -11.60 -2.41 9.46
CA PRO A 111 -12.54 -3.50 9.16
C PRO A 111 -12.21 -4.24 7.86
N GLY A 112 -12.06 -5.57 7.91
CA GLY A 112 -11.74 -6.40 6.75
C GLY A 112 -10.24 -6.50 6.43
N ALA A 113 -9.35 -5.98 7.28
CA ALA A 113 -7.90 -6.11 7.11
C ALA A 113 -7.42 -7.57 7.08
N GLU A 114 -8.12 -8.48 7.76
CA GLU A 114 -7.84 -9.92 7.78
C GLU A 114 -7.89 -10.56 6.38
N TYR A 115 -8.68 -10.01 5.46
CA TYR A 115 -8.73 -10.48 4.07
C TYR A 115 -7.46 -10.15 3.29
N PHE A 116 -6.55 -9.37 3.84
CA PHE A 116 -5.28 -9.00 3.22
C PHE A 116 -4.08 -9.66 3.91
N ALA A 117 -4.29 -10.52 4.89
CA ALA A 117 -3.23 -11.32 5.50
C ALA A 117 -2.60 -12.31 4.50
N ASN A 118 -1.32 -12.66 4.68
CA ASN A 118 -0.50 -13.55 3.83
C ASN A 118 0.03 -12.91 2.53
N ILE A 119 0.57 -13.72 1.63
CA ILE A 119 1.17 -13.32 0.35
C ILE A 119 0.09 -13.36 -0.74
N HIS A 120 0.05 -12.30 -1.56
CA HIS A 120 -0.92 -12.13 -2.64
C HIS A 120 -0.24 -11.79 -3.96
N ARG A 121 -0.89 -12.17 -5.05
CA ARG A 121 -0.60 -11.59 -6.37
C ARG A 121 -1.24 -10.20 -6.45
N ASN A 122 -0.59 -9.26 -7.13
CA ASN A 122 -1.09 -7.88 -7.22
C ASN A 122 -2.55 -7.77 -7.68
N TRP A 123 -2.98 -8.62 -8.63
CA TRP A 123 -4.36 -8.62 -9.12
C TRP A 123 -5.40 -9.06 -8.07
N GLU A 124 -5.01 -9.90 -7.09
CA GLU A 124 -5.92 -10.36 -6.03
C GLU A 124 -6.30 -9.22 -5.09
N ILE A 125 -5.42 -8.23 -4.91
CA ILE A 125 -5.67 -7.04 -4.07
C ILE A 125 -6.87 -6.27 -4.62
N GLY A 126 -6.91 -6.03 -5.93
CA GLY A 126 -8.01 -5.34 -6.59
C GLY A 126 -9.33 -6.11 -6.49
N GLU A 127 -9.31 -7.43 -6.67
CA GLU A 127 -10.50 -8.27 -6.51
C GLU A 127 -11.04 -8.26 -5.08
N ARG A 128 -10.17 -8.21 -4.07
CA ARG A 128 -10.59 -8.12 -2.66
C ARG A 128 -11.16 -6.76 -2.34
N LEU A 129 -10.52 -5.67 -2.79
CA LEU A 129 -11.05 -4.31 -2.61
C LEU A 129 -12.42 -4.16 -3.25
N LYS A 130 -12.64 -4.70 -4.46
CA LYS A 130 -13.95 -4.73 -5.10
C LYS A 130 -14.99 -5.38 -4.19
N LYS A 131 -14.69 -6.55 -3.60
CA LYS A 131 -15.63 -7.21 -2.68
C LYS A 131 -15.97 -6.33 -1.48
N MET A 132 -14.99 -5.65 -0.88
CA MET A 132 -15.22 -4.78 0.28
C MET A 132 -16.14 -3.59 -0.02
N VAL A 133 -15.99 -2.97 -1.19
CA VAL A 133 -16.83 -1.83 -1.60
C VAL A 133 -18.28 -2.26 -1.89
N HIS A 134 -18.52 -3.54 -2.18
CA HIS A 134 -19.85 -4.09 -2.47
C HIS A 134 -20.52 -4.77 -1.27
N LEU A 135 -19.87 -4.84 -0.09
CA LEU A 135 -20.38 -5.53 1.09
C LEU A 135 -21.64 -4.89 1.73
N ASP A 136 -22.15 -3.79 1.19
CA ASP A 136 -23.43 -3.21 1.62
C ASP A 136 -24.34 -2.85 0.45
N THR A 137 -24.91 -3.86 -0.21
CA THR A 137 -26.02 -3.67 -1.17
C THR A 137 -27.29 -4.43 -0.84
N SER A 138 -27.33 -5.22 0.24
CA SER A 138 -28.62 -5.69 0.80
C SER A 138 -28.43 -6.40 2.14
N GLN A 139 -29.19 -5.96 3.15
CA GLN A 139 -29.64 -6.89 4.18
C GLN A 139 -30.31 -8.10 3.51
N GLY A 140 -29.81 -9.29 3.81
CA GLY A 140 -30.52 -10.55 3.64
C GLY A 140 -30.21 -11.34 2.37
N LYS A 141 -29.21 -12.22 2.45
CA LYS A 141 -29.33 -13.67 2.11
C LYS A 141 -27.99 -14.41 2.34
N ASP A 142 -27.98 -15.18 3.41
CA ASP A 142 -27.15 -16.39 3.64
C ASP A 142 -25.62 -16.23 3.56
N ASP A 143 -25.01 -15.91 4.70
CA ASP A 143 -23.56 -15.84 4.93
C ASP A 143 -22.85 -17.21 5.01
N SER A 144 -23.48 -18.32 4.58
CA SER A 144 -22.91 -19.65 4.75
C SER A 144 -21.82 -20.05 3.73
N LYS A 145 -21.42 -19.19 2.77
CA LYS A 145 -20.43 -19.57 1.75
C LYS A 145 -19.48 -18.45 1.30
N ILE A 146 -18.75 -17.85 2.23
CA ILE A 146 -17.48 -17.18 1.87
C ILE A 146 -16.33 -18.16 2.14
N LYS A 147 -16.10 -19.09 1.20
CA LYS A 147 -14.89 -19.91 1.18
C LYS A 147 -13.79 -19.16 0.41
N LEU A 148 -13.15 -18.18 1.03
CA LEU A 148 -11.83 -17.73 0.56
C LEU A 148 -10.78 -18.67 1.14
N GLY A 149 -10.25 -19.59 0.33
CA GLY A 149 -9.06 -20.36 0.74
C GLY A 149 -8.80 -21.72 0.09
N GLN A 150 -9.56 -22.21 -0.90
CA GLN A 150 -9.32 -23.56 -1.45
C GLN A 150 -9.25 -23.70 -2.98
N GLU A 151 -9.43 -22.64 -3.79
CA GLU A 151 -9.51 -22.81 -5.26
C GLU A 151 -8.29 -22.30 -6.06
N LEU A 152 -7.21 -21.83 -5.42
CA LEU A 152 -6.05 -21.26 -6.14
C LEU A 152 -4.75 -22.08 -6.03
N THR A 153 -4.81 -23.34 -5.60
CA THR A 153 -3.63 -24.22 -5.52
C THR A 153 -3.52 -25.25 -6.64
N ASN A 154 -4.29 -25.16 -7.73
CA ASN A 154 -4.07 -26.08 -8.86
C ASN A 154 -2.98 -25.52 -9.80
N PRO A 155 -1.78 -26.11 -9.88
CA PRO A 155 -0.67 -25.58 -10.68
C PRO A 155 -0.74 -25.97 -12.16
N GLU A 156 -1.82 -26.62 -12.60
CA GLU A 156 -2.00 -27.08 -13.97
C GLU A 156 -3.22 -26.41 -14.61
N ASN A 157 -3.00 -25.22 -15.18
CA ASN A 157 -3.68 -24.68 -16.37
C ASN A 157 -2.90 -23.46 -16.89
#